data_AF-A0A7S0IGA3-F1
#
_entry.id   AF-A0A7S0IGA3-F1
#
_cell.length_a   1.000
_cell.length_b   1.000
_cell.length_c   1.000
_cell.angle_alpha   90.00
_cell.angle_beta   90.00
_cell.angle_gamma   90.00
#
_symmetry.space_group_name_H-M   'P 1'
#
loop_
_entity.id
_entity.type
_entity.pdbx_description
1 polymer ?
#
loop_
_entity_poly.entity_id
_entity_poly.type
_entity_poly.pdbx_seq_one_letter_code
_entity_poly.pdbx_strand_id
1 'polypeptide(L)'
;EGLGTKRGGLHPVQRALAHAHGSQCGFCTPGFVMSMYALLRSKKTKPTELEIEEALGGNLCRCTGYRPILEGFKTFARNAPDSAYSGETINGSANGDGHGSHLNGHGSHLNGHGSHLN
;
A
#
# COMPACT_ATOMS: atom_id res chain seq x y z
N GLU A 1 -10.77 -24.86 5.26
CA GLU A 1 -10.78 -25.74 4.07
C GLU A 1 -11.98 -25.51 3.14
N GLY A 2 -13.14 -25.05 3.64
CA GLY A 2 -14.34 -24.82 2.82
C GLY A 2 -14.24 -23.75 1.71
N LEU A 3 -13.18 -22.94 1.66
CA LEU A 3 -12.99 -21.93 0.60
C LEU A 3 -12.31 -22.50 -0.66
N GLY A 4 -11.52 -23.54 -0.51
CA GLY A 4 -10.62 -24.01 -1.57
C GLY A 4 -9.48 -24.83 -1.01
N THR A 5 -9.01 -25.75 -1.83
CA THR A 5 -7.92 -26.69 -1.50
C THR A 5 -6.93 -26.74 -2.67
N LYS A 6 -5.73 -27.29 -2.45
CA LYS A 6 -4.76 -27.46 -3.54
C LYS A 6 -5.29 -28.32 -4.69
N ARG A 7 -6.14 -29.31 -4.41
CA ARG A 7 -6.74 -30.21 -5.42
C ARG A 7 -7.96 -29.59 -6.12
N GLY A 8 -8.78 -28.85 -5.38
CA GLY A 8 -10.01 -28.23 -5.89
C GLY A 8 -9.81 -26.79 -6.42
N GLY A 9 -8.60 -26.28 -6.38
CA GLY A 9 -8.29 -24.89 -6.69
C GLY A 9 -8.33 -23.98 -5.46
N LEU A 10 -7.39 -23.04 -5.42
CA LEU A 10 -7.33 -22.03 -4.35
C LEU A 10 -8.30 -20.90 -4.64
N HIS A 11 -9.03 -20.50 -3.60
CA HIS A 11 -9.82 -19.28 -3.58
C HIS A 11 -8.93 -18.06 -3.90
N PRO A 12 -9.43 -17.02 -4.59
CA PRO A 12 -8.65 -15.83 -4.93
C PRO A 12 -7.89 -15.23 -3.73
N VAL A 13 -8.51 -15.17 -2.54
CA VAL A 13 -7.86 -14.70 -1.30
C VAL A 13 -6.65 -15.56 -0.91
N GLN A 14 -6.78 -16.88 -0.98
CA GLN A 14 -5.67 -17.81 -0.69
C GLN A 14 -4.53 -17.62 -1.69
N ARG A 15 -4.87 -17.46 -2.98
CA ARG A 15 -3.92 -17.28 -4.07
C ARG A 15 -3.17 -15.96 -3.96
N ALA A 16 -3.88 -14.87 -3.70
CA ALA A 16 -3.29 -13.54 -3.54
C ALA A 16 -2.25 -13.52 -2.41
N LEU A 17 -2.58 -14.10 -1.26
CA LEU A 17 -1.66 -14.17 -0.13
C LEU A 17 -0.42 -15.02 -0.44
N ALA A 18 -0.59 -16.14 -1.14
CA ALA A 18 0.51 -17.01 -1.55
C ALA A 18 1.43 -16.33 -2.58
N HIS A 19 0.86 -15.68 -3.60
CA HIS A 19 1.60 -14.99 -4.66
C HIS A 19 2.40 -13.79 -4.13
N ALA A 20 1.87 -13.08 -3.14
CA ALA A 20 2.55 -11.95 -2.52
C ALA A 20 3.61 -12.36 -1.48
N HIS A 21 3.89 -13.66 -1.32
CA HIS A 21 4.79 -14.18 -0.27
C HIS A 21 4.33 -13.79 1.16
N GLY A 22 3.02 -13.66 1.37
CA GLY A 22 2.43 -13.30 2.66
C GLY A 22 2.35 -14.45 3.67
N SER A 23 3.06 -15.55 3.45
CA SER A 23 3.13 -16.70 4.37
C SER A 23 4.55 -17.25 4.44
N GLN A 24 5.03 -17.50 5.66
CA GLN A 24 6.30 -18.18 5.94
C GLN A 24 6.06 -19.45 6.75
N CYS A 25 5.89 -19.33 8.08
CA CYS A 25 5.59 -20.48 8.94
C CYS A 25 4.17 -21.05 8.76
N GLY A 26 3.28 -20.30 8.11
CA GLY A 26 1.92 -20.74 7.78
C GLY A 26 0.89 -20.71 8.92
N PHE A 27 1.31 -20.60 10.18
CA PHE A 27 0.39 -20.75 11.32
C PHE A 27 -0.73 -19.69 11.35
N CYS A 28 -0.39 -18.43 11.11
CA CYS A 28 -1.37 -17.34 11.09
C CYS A 28 -2.16 -17.27 9.77
N THR A 29 -1.74 -17.98 8.72
CA THR A 29 -2.29 -17.86 7.37
C THR A 29 -3.80 -18.11 7.28
N PRO A 30 -4.37 -19.14 7.95
CA PRO A 30 -5.82 -19.34 7.95
C PRO A 30 -6.59 -18.15 8.53
N GLY A 31 -6.09 -17.50 9.58
CA GLY A 31 -6.72 -16.31 10.18
C GLY A 31 -6.81 -15.15 9.20
N PHE A 32 -5.68 -14.79 8.58
CA PHE A 32 -5.64 -13.74 7.55
C PHE A 32 -6.57 -14.03 6.37
N VAL A 33 -6.59 -15.28 5.88
CA VAL A 33 -7.48 -15.68 4.77
C VAL A 33 -8.94 -15.54 5.16
N MET A 34 -9.32 -15.95 6.37
CA MET A 34 -10.72 -15.89 6.82
C MET A 34 -11.17 -14.46 7.11
N SER A 35 -10.33 -13.61 7.72
CA SER A 35 -10.64 -12.19 7.92
C SER A 35 -10.85 -11.46 6.60
N MET A 36 -9.95 -11.66 5.63
CA MET A 36 -10.11 -11.04 4.32
C MET A 36 -11.34 -11.58 3.57
N TYR A 37 -11.60 -12.88 3.66
CA TYR A 37 -12.80 -13.48 3.09
C TYR A 37 -14.09 -12.90 3.71
N ALA A 38 -14.14 -12.76 5.03
CA ALA A 38 -15.29 -12.19 5.74
C ALA A 38 -15.54 -10.73 5.32
N LEU A 39 -14.49 -9.93 5.18
CA LEU A 39 -14.60 -8.56 4.65
C LEU A 39 -15.23 -8.57 3.25
N LEU A 40 -14.70 -9.37 2.33
CA LEU A 40 -15.21 -9.44 0.95
C LEU A 40 -16.66 -9.96 0.87
N ARG A 41 -17.08 -10.82 1.79
CA ARG A 41 -18.47 -11.32 1.84
C ARG A 41 -19.45 -10.35 2.45
N SER A 42 -19.00 -9.48 3.35
CA SER A 42 -19.87 -8.50 4.03
C SER A 42 -20.14 -7.24 3.20
N LYS A 43 -19.31 -6.95 2.18
CA LYS A 43 -19.42 -5.75 1.35
C LYS A 43 -20.12 -6.04 0.02
N LYS A 44 -20.92 -5.07 -0.44
CA LYS A 44 -21.53 -5.07 -1.80
C LYS A 44 -20.57 -4.53 -2.86
N THR A 45 -19.61 -3.70 -2.45
CA THR A 45 -18.60 -3.07 -3.32
C THR A 45 -17.20 -3.46 -2.85
N LYS A 46 -16.18 -3.23 -3.69
CA LYS A 46 -14.79 -3.47 -3.28
C LYS A 46 -14.44 -2.60 -2.05
N PRO A 47 -13.78 -3.17 -1.02
CA PRO A 47 -13.39 -2.43 0.17
C PRO A 47 -12.32 -1.36 -0.16
N THR A 48 -12.14 -0.37 0.69
CA THR A 48 -10.97 0.51 0.64
C THR A 48 -9.75 -0.17 1.25
N GLU A 49 -8.55 0.37 1.02
CA GLU A 49 -7.35 -0.14 1.69
C GLU A 49 -7.44 -0.04 3.21
N LEU A 50 -8.00 1.06 3.73
CA LEU A 50 -8.22 1.24 5.17
C LEU A 50 -9.12 0.15 5.74
N GLU A 51 -10.24 -0.18 5.06
CA GLU A 51 -11.14 -1.25 5.51
C GLU A 51 -10.44 -2.63 5.51
N ILE A 52 -9.49 -2.85 4.60
CA ILE A 52 -8.66 -4.05 4.60
C ILE A 52 -7.73 -4.06 5.81
N GLU A 53 -7.02 -2.96 6.07
CA GLU A 53 -6.10 -2.84 7.21
C GLU A 53 -6.85 -3.05 8.54
N GLU A 54 -8.01 -2.43 8.71
CA GLU A 54 -8.89 -2.60 9.88
C GLU A 54 -9.34 -4.05 10.07
N ALA A 55 -9.79 -4.71 8.99
CA ALA A 55 -10.23 -6.10 9.05
C ALA A 55 -9.11 -7.08 9.45
N LEU A 56 -7.85 -6.69 9.24
CA LEU A 56 -6.69 -7.52 9.55
C LEU A 56 -6.06 -7.20 10.92
N GLY A 57 -6.45 -6.11 11.58
CA GLY A 57 -5.85 -5.65 12.84
C GLY A 57 -5.89 -6.67 13.99
N GLY A 58 -6.85 -7.61 13.95
CA GLY A 58 -6.95 -8.71 14.93
C GLY A 58 -6.04 -9.93 14.64
N ASN A 59 -5.30 -9.95 13.52
CA ASN A 59 -4.48 -11.08 13.12
C ASN A 59 -3.00 -10.80 13.38
N LEU A 60 -2.38 -11.58 14.26
CA LEU A 60 -0.97 -11.45 14.59
C LEU A 60 -0.09 -12.33 13.67
N CYS A 61 0.98 -11.73 13.16
CA CYS A 61 2.02 -12.44 12.42
C CYS A 61 3.41 -12.10 12.97
N ARG A 62 4.23 -13.12 13.25
CA ARG A 62 5.60 -12.92 13.73
C ARG A 62 6.66 -13.01 12.61
N CYS A 63 6.33 -13.62 11.48
CA CYS A 63 7.32 -13.99 10.47
C CYS A 63 7.42 -12.97 9.33
N THR A 64 6.29 -12.47 8.81
CA THR A 64 6.26 -11.75 7.53
C THR A 64 6.52 -10.25 7.63
N GLY A 65 6.39 -9.66 8.82
CA GLY A 65 6.41 -8.20 8.98
C GLY A 65 5.24 -7.47 8.33
N TYR A 66 4.12 -8.17 8.06
CA TYR A 66 2.84 -7.68 7.51
C TYR A 66 2.84 -7.11 6.10
N ARG A 67 3.90 -6.43 5.65
CA ARG A 67 3.97 -5.80 4.31
C ARG A 67 3.52 -6.73 3.18
N PRO A 68 4.06 -7.95 3.00
CA PRO A 68 3.61 -8.83 1.90
C PRO A 68 2.15 -9.31 2.04
N ILE A 69 1.59 -9.34 3.26
CA ILE A 69 0.19 -9.68 3.49
C ILE A 69 -0.71 -8.54 2.98
N LEU A 70 -0.37 -7.30 3.35
CA LEU A 70 -1.12 -6.11 2.95
C LEU A 70 -1.04 -5.91 1.42
N GLU A 71 0.14 -5.98 0.83
CA GLU A 71 0.33 -5.89 -0.63
C GLU A 71 -0.54 -6.90 -1.38
N GLY A 72 -0.56 -8.16 -0.93
CA GLY A 72 -1.39 -9.20 -1.54
C GLY A 72 -2.88 -8.89 -1.48
N PHE A 73 -3.37 -8.36 -0.36
CA PHE A 73 -4.79 -8.08 -0.18
C PHE A 73 -5.26 -6.74 -0.74
N LYS A 74 -4.38 -5.74 -0.87
CA LYS A 74 -4.70 -4.45 -1.53
C LYS A 74 -5.13 -4.62 -2.98
N THR A 75 -4.78 -5.74 -3.63
CA THR A 75 -5.33 -6.10 -4.96
C THR A 75 -6.85 -6.24 -5.02
N PHE A 76 -7.51 -6.44 -3.87
CA PHE A 76 -8.97 -6.47 -3.76
C PHE A 76 -9.60 -5.11 -3.47
N ALA A 77 -8.78 -4.09 -3.16
CA ALA A 77 -9.28 -2.76 -2.84
C ALA A 77 -9.87 -2.06 -4.07
N ARG A 78 -10.77 -1.10 -3.83
CA ARG A 78 -10.97 0.00 -4.76
C ARG A 78 -9.90 1.06 -4.48
N ASN A 79 -9.35 1.65 -5.53
CA ASN A 79 -8.47 2.81 -5.40
C ASN A 79 -9.19 3.87 -4.55
N ALA A 80 -8.57 4.28 -3.43
CA ALA A 80 -9.03 5.46 -2.72
C ALA A 80 -8.76 6.69 -3.59
N PRO A 81 -9.59 7.74 -3.55
CA PRO A 81 -9.15 9.04 -4.04
C PRO A 81 -7.92 9.46 -3.22
N ASP A 82 -6.89 9.99 -3.88
CA ASP A 82 -5.56 10.35 -3.35
C ASP A 82 -5.56 11.29 -2.11
N SER A 83 -6.73 11.73 -1.63
CA SER A 83 -6.86 12.72 -0.57
C SER A 83 -6.80 12.16 0.86
N ALA A 84 -6.62 10.84 1.06
CA ALA A 84 -6.64 10.24 2.39
C ALA A 84 -5.31 10.34 3.17
N TYR A 85 -4.24 10.84 2.54
CA TYR A 85 -2.93 11.01 3.17
C TYR A 85 -2.35 12.41 2.94
N SER A 86 -3.12 13.46 3.20
CA SER A 86 -2.52 14.78 3.46
C SER A 86 -1.92 14.74 4.87
N GLY A 87 -0.62 14.45 4.94
CA GLY A 87 0.12 14.44 6.20
C GLY A 87 -0.11 15.73 6.99
N GLU A 88 -0.65 15.60 8.19
CA GLU A 88 -0.61 16.66 9.19
C GLU A 88 0.86 17.00 9.43
N THR A 89 1.24 18.20 8.99
CA THR A 89 2.51 18.81 9.34
C THR A 89 2.62 18.86 10.86
N ILE A 90 3.57 18.12 11.41
CA ILE A 90 4.00 18.27 12.80
C ILE A 90 4.42 19.74 12.98
N ASN A 91 3.59 20.54 13.66
CA ASN A 91 3.95 21.87 14.12
C ASN A 91 4.98 21.73 15.25
N GLY A 92 6.24 21.49 14.87
CA GLY A 92 7.40 21.67 15.71
C GLY A 92 7.76 23.15 15.75
N SER A 93 7.38 23.82 16.82
CA SER A 93 7.83 25.17 17.16
C SER A 93 9.36 25.15 17.32
N ALA A 94 10.08 25.64 16.32
CA ALA A 94 11.47 26.03 16.42
C ALA A 94 11.56 27.51 16.04
N ASN A 95 11.65 28.35 17.08
CA ASN A 95 12.07 29.73 16.97
C ASN A 95 13.48 29.78 16.35
N GLY A 96 13.72 30.73 15.43
CA GLY A 96 15.08 31.08 15.01
C GLY A 96 15.19 31.57 13.56
N ASP A 97 14.93 32.87 13.40
CA ASP A 97 15.68 33.83 12.57
C ASP A 97 15.73 33.63 11.04
N GLY A 98 15.01 34.52 10.37
CA GLY A 98 14.92 34.57 8.92
C GLY A 98 16.10 35.22 8.21
N HIS A 99 16.17 34.96 6.91
CA HIS A 99 16.46 35.98 5.92
C HIS A 99 15.90 35.53 4.57
N GLY A 100 14.90 36.25 4.06
CA GLY A 100 14.43 36.10 2.69
C GLY A 100 15.35 36.83 1.72
N SER A 101 15.41 36.32 0.48
CA SER A 101 15.49 37.19 -0.69
C SER A 101 14.93 36.49 -1.93
N HIS A 102 13.85 37.09 -2.39
CA HIS A 102 13.16 36.90 -3.64
C HIS A 102 13.97 37.58 -4.76
N LEU A 103 14.28 36.89 -5.86
CA LEU A 103 14.53 37.54 -7.15
C LEU A 103 13.99 36.68 -8.31
N ASN A 104 13.02 37.25 -8.99
CA ASN A 104 12.35 36.78 -10.20
C ASN A 104 12.98 37.53 -11.39
N GLY A 105 13.20 36.91 -12.56
CA GLY A 105 13.72 37.67 -13.71
C GLY A 105 14.10 36.89 -14.98
N HIS A 106 13.13 36.77 -15.89
CA HIS A 106 13.23 37.00 -17.34
C HIS A 106 14.52 36.64 -18.13
N GLY A 107 14.37 35.62 -19.00
CA GLY A 107 14.56 35.71 -20.45
C GLY A 107 15.97 35.95 -21.04
N SER A 108 16.47 34.99 -21.82
CA SER A 108 16.93 35.23 -23.20
C SER A 108 17.37 33.95 -23.91
N HIS A 109 16.77 33.77 -25.07
CA HIS A 109 17.24 33.05 -26.26
C HIS A 109 18.76 33.10 -26.42
N LEU A 110 19.44 31.98 -26.73
CA LEU A 110 20.58 31.93 -27.66
C LEU A 110 20.82 30.49 -28.14
N ASN A 111 20.94 30.38 -29.46
CA ASN A 111 21.13 29.19 -30.29
C ASN A 111 22.64 28.90 -30.42
N GLY A 112 23.09 27.65 -30.56
CA GLY A 112 24.48 27.42 -31.01
C GLY A 112 25.16 26.08 -30.70
N HIS A 113 25.13 25.19 -31.69
CA HIS A 113 26.26 24.39 -32.24
C HIS A 113 27.24 23.58 -31.35
N GLY A 114 27.37 22.29 -31.73
CA GLY A 114 28.59 21.47 -31.65
C GLY A 114 28.86 20.83 -30.28
N SER A 115 29.44 19.64 -30.13
CA SER A 115 30.08 18.70 -31.05
C SER A 115 30.36 17.40 -30.26
N HIS A 116 30.42 16.30 -31.00
CA HIS A 116 31.15 15.04 -30.76
C HIS A 116 32.14 14.90 -29.57
N LEU A 117 32.29 13.63 -29.14
CA LEU A 117 33.32 13.01 -28.27
C LEU A 117 33.00 13.10 -26.76
N ASN A 118 32.96 12.02 -25.98
CA ASN A 118 33.66 10.73 -25.98
C ASN A 118 32.76 9.66 -25.33
#